data_AF-A0A2H0Y239-F1
#
_entry.id   AF-A0A2H0Y239-F1
#
_cell.length_a   1.000
_cell.length_b   1.000
_cell.length_c   1.000
_cell.angle_alpha   90.00
_cell.angle_beta   90.00
_cell.angle_gamma   90.00
#
_symmetry.space_group_name_H-M   'P 1'
#
loop_
_entity.id
_entity.type
_entity.pdbx_description
1 polymer ?
#
loop_
_entity_poly.entity_id
_entity_poly.type
_entity_poly.pdbx_seq_one_letter_code
_entity_poly.pdbx_strand_id
1 'polypeptide(L)'
;MSENIPTPEPSKESQLPIVELSEEEKEKVLILHLKKQLKNYKINGCLDGETRALLDAWTDNQERKADELDKSGGCKGQINLNLTRARLYFEAGYTESALENFRDTREYVANLISYYQKLADEIQVEIDQVETSVEK
;
A
#
# COMPACT_ATOMS: atom_id res chain seq x y z
N MET A 1 62.94 41.59 8.86
CA MET A 1 62.44 40.57 9.79
C MET A 1 61.03 40.25 9.36
N SER A 2 60.80 39.09 8.74
CA SER A 2 59.46 38.66 8.31
C SER A 2 58.97 37.59 9.27
N GLU A 3 57.89 37.87 9.97
CA GLU A 3 57.21 36.89 10.81
C GLU A 3 56.35 35.98 9.92
N ASN A 4 56.61 34.67 10.02
CA ASN A 4 55.78 33.62 9.44
C ASN A 4 54.53 33.48 10.30
N ILE A 5 53.36 33.86 9.77
CA ILE A 5 52.07 33.54 10.40
C ILE A 5 51.58 32.21 9.79
N PRO A 6 51.30 31.17 10.57
CA PRO A 6 50.74 29.94 10.04
C PRO A 6 49.24 30.12 9.75
N THR A 7 48.84 29.78 8.54
CA THR A 7 47.44 29.67 8.13
C THR A 7 46.78 28.51 8.89
N PRO A 8 45.60 28.71 9.50
CA PRO A 8 44.89 27.60 10.14
C PRO A 8 44.36 26.65 9.05
N GLU A 9 44.66 25.35 9.19
CA GLU A 9 44.03 24.30 8.38
C GLU A 9 42.50 24.35 8.58
N PRO A 10 41.72 24.15 7.51
CA PRO A 10 40.27 24.01 7.65
C PRO A 10 39.98 22.78 8.51
N SER A 11 39.34 23.03 9.65
CA SER A 11 38.77 22.02 10.53
C SER A 11 38.01 21.00 9.69
N LYS A 12 38.32 19.71 9.88
CA LYS A 12 37.53 18.61 9.36
C LYS A 12 36.15 18.70 10.02
N GLU A 13 35.25 19.47 9.42
CA GLU A 13 33.82 19.35 9.67
C GLU A 13 33.47 17.89 9.40
N SER A 14 33.14 17.20 10.48
CA SER A 14 32.55 15.86 10.46
C SER A 14 31.35 15.88 9.54
N GLN A 15 31.56 15.48 8.29
CA GLN A 15 30.49 15.01 7.42
C GLN A 15 29.98 13.73 8.07
N LEU A 16 28.99 13.88 8.96
CA LEU A 16 28.19 12.76 9.41
C LEU A 16 27.64 12.09 8.16
N PRO A 17 27.82 10.77 7.98
CA PRO A 17 27.30 10.09 6.82
C PRO A 17 25.79 10.31 6.79
N ILE A 18 25.29 10.84 5.67
CA ILE A 18 23.86 10.86 5.39
C ILE A 18 23.46 9.40 5.30
N VAL A 19 22.88 8.86 6.37
CA VAL A 19 22.38 7.49 6.40
C VAL A 19 21.14 7.48 5.51
N GLU A 20 21.32 7.05 4.28
CA GLU A 20 20.22 6.79 3.36
C GLU A 20 19.44 5.58 3.90
N LEU A 21 18.22 5.81 4.34
CA LEU A 21 17.35 4.73 4.82
C LEU A 21 17.04 3.77 3.68
N SER A 22 17.02 2.47 3.97
CA SER A 22 16.47 1.48 3.03
C SER A 22 14.97 1.75 2.79
N GLU A 23 14.44 1.28 1.65
CA GLU A 23 13.01 1.42 1.34
C GLU A 23 12.10 0.83 2.43
N GLU A 24 12.54 -0.26 3.07
CA GLU A 24 11.81 -0.90 4.18
C GLU A 24 11.81 -0.02 5.44
N GLU A 25 12.90 0.70 5.71
CA GLU A 25 12.99 1.64 6.83
C GLU A 25 12.19 2.91 6.57
N LYS A 26 12.23 3.43 5.34
CA LYS A 26 11.37 4.56 4.92
C LYS A 26 9.89 4.23 5.13
N GLU A 27 9.48 3.02 4.75
CA GLU A 27 8.11 2.53 4.95
C GLU A 27 7.73 2.43 6.43
N LYS A 28 8.62 1.89 7.28
CA LYS A 28 8.38 1.82 8.73
C LYS A 28 8.24 3.21 9.35
N VAL A 29 9.08 4.16 8.94
CA VAL A 29 8.99 5.57 9.38
C VAL A 29 7.66 6.20 8.93
N LEU A 30 7.26 5.95 7.69
CA LEU A 30 6.01 6.47 7.14
C LEU A 30 4.79 5.95 7.93
N ILE A 31 4.73 4.64 8.21
CA ILE A 31 3.67 4.01 9.01
C ILE A 31 3.64 4.55 10.44
N LEU A 32 4.81 4.72 11.07
CA LEU A 32 4.90 5.30 12.41
C LEU A 32 4.40 6.74 12.45
N HIS A 33 4.76 7.54 11.44
CA HIS A 33 4.30 8.92 11.32
C HIS A 33 2.79 8.96 11.10
N LEU A 34 2.26 8.11 10.22
CA LEU A 34 0.83 7.95 9.96
C LEU A 34 0.06 7.63 11.25
N LYS A 35 0.53 6.64 12.01
CA LYS A 35 -0.09 6.25 13.30
C LYS A 35 -0.09 7.39 14.31
N LYS A 36 0.96 8.23 14.32
CA LYS A 36 1.08 9.38 15.21
C LYS A 36 0.09 10.49 14.81
N GLN A 37 -0.02 10.79 13.52
CA GLN A 37 -0.99 11.76 12.99
C GLN A 37 -2.43 11.29 13.23
N LEU A 38 -2.74 10.02 12.95
CA LEU A 38 -4.05 9.40 13.22
C LEU A 38 -4.45 9.48 14.71
N LYS A 39 -3.49 9.31 15.62
CA LYS A 39 -3.74 9.45 17.07
C LYS A 39 -4.06 10.91 17.44
N ASN A 40 -3.38 11.88 16.84
CA ASN A 40 -3.68 13.30 17.02
C ASN A 40 -5.04 13.66 16.41
N TYR A 41 -5.40 13.04 15.29
CA TYR A 41 -6.69 13.22 14.62
C TYR A 41 -7.87 12.78 15.49
N LYS A 42 -7.80 11.58 16.08
CA LYS A 42 -8.85 11.08 17.00
C LYS A 42 -9.12 12.03 18.18
N ILE A 43 -8.17 12.89 18.51
CA ILE A 43 -8.26 13.85 19.62
C ILE A 43 -8.79 15.21 19.13
N ASN A 44 -8.44 15.66 17.91
CA ASN A 44 -8.68 17.04 17.47
C ASN A 44 -9.61 17.19 16.24
N GLY A 45 -10.01 16.11 15.58
CA GLY A 45 -11.01 16.11 14.50
C GLY A 45 -10.66 16.89 13.22
N CYS A 46 -9.38 17.18 12.96
CA CYS A 46 -8.95 18.07 11.88
C CYS A 46 -8.40 17.32 10.66
N LEU A 47 -9.15 17.34 9.54
CA LEU A 47 -8.71 16.95 8.18
C LEU A 47 -7.53 17.82 7.73
N ASP A 48 -6.31 17.49 8.18
CA ASP A 48 -5.12 18.17 7.71
C ASP A 48 -4.62 17.53 6.39
N GLY A 49 -4.21 18.39 5.45
CA GLY A 49 -3.75 17.97 4.12
C GLY A 49 -2.42 17.19 4.14
N GLU A 50 -1.65 17.26 5.22
CA GLU A 50 -0.40 16.50 5.40
C GLU A 50 -0.71 15.02 5.64
N THR A 51 -1.71 14.72 6.46
CA THR A 51 -2.24 13.36 6.67
C THR A 51 -2.78 12.78 5.36
N ARG A 52 -3.44 13.60 4.52
CA ARG A 52 -3.88 13.16 3.19
C ARG A 52 -2.69 12.81 2.29
N ALA A 53 -1.72 13.71 2.18
CA ALA A 53 -0.54 13.49 1.34
C ALA A 53 0.27 12.24 1.77
N LEU A 54 0.35 11.97 3.07
CA LEU A 54 0.99 10.77 3.60
C LEU A 54 0.21 9.49 3.26
N LEU A 55 -1.12 9.53 3.29
CA LEU A 55 -1.98 8.41 2.89
C LEU A 55 -1.86 8.13 1.39
N ASP A 56 -1.83 9.17 0.56
CA ASP A 56 -1.63 9.05 -0.89
C ASP A 56 -0.24 8.46 -1.18
N ALA A 57 0.82 9.00 -0.59
CA ALA A 57 2.18 8.49 -0.76
C ALA A 57 2.35 7.03 -0.27
N TRP A 58 1.68 6.66 0.82
CA TRP A 58 1.65 5.26 1.27
C TRP A 58 0.93 4.38 0.24
N THR A 59 -0.21 4.84 -0.28
CA THR A 59 -1.04 4.11 -1.26
C THR A 59 -0.23 3.79 -2.52
N ASP A 60 0.43 4.78 -3.11
CA ASP A 60 1.23 4.63 -4.33
C ASP A 60 2.32 3.56 -4.15
N ASN A 61 2.98 3.54 -2.99
CA ASN A 61 4.02 2.56 -2.70
C ASN A 61 3.46 1.13 -2.52
N GLN A 62 2.25 0.99 -1.99
CA GLN A 62 1.62 -0.31 -1.82
C GLN A 62 0.97 -0.85 -3.10
N GLU A 63 0.48 0.01 -3.99
CA GLU A 63 -0.11 -0.41 -5.27
C GLU A 63 0.89 -1.23 -6.09
N ARG A 64 2.14 -0.77 -6.16
CA ARG A 64 3.22 -1.51 -6.83
C ARG A 64 3.42 -2.92 -6.25
N LYS A 65 3.34 -3.07 -4.92
CA LYS A 65 3.48 -4.37 -4.24
C LYS A 65 2.25 -5.26 -4.41
N ALA A 66 1.06 -4.68 -4.42
CA ALA A 66 -0.19 -5.40 -4.65
C ALA A 66 -0.22 -6.00 -6.06
N ASP A 67 0.23 -5.26 -7.06
CA ASP A 67 0.34 -5.74 -8.45
C ASP A 67 1.35 -6.89 -8.59
N GLU A 68 2.48 -6.82 -7.89
CA GLU A 68 3.47 -7.89 -7.86
C GLU A 68 2.90 -9.18 -7.23
N LEU A 69 2.12 -9.04 -6.16
CA LEU A 69 1.46 -10.17 -5.50
C LEU A 69 0.37 -10.81 -6.38
N ASP A 70 -0.43 -10.01 -7.08
CA ASP A 70 -1.51 -10.55 -7.91
C ASP A 70 -0.98 -11.19 -9.21
N LYS A 71 0.17 -10.73 -9.73
CA LYS A 71 0.90 -11.42 -10.83
C LYS A 71 1.31 -12.86 -10.49
N SER A 72 1.41 -13.22 -9.21
CA SER A 72 1.68 -14.60 -8.77
C SER A 72 0.45 -15.53 -8.80
N GLY A 73 -0.65 -15.09 -9.43
CA GLY A 73 -1.89 -15.85 -9.56
C GLY A 73 -2.86 -15.65 -8.39
N GLY A 74 -2.64 -14.60 -7.60
CA GLY A 74 -3.50 -14.22 -6.48
C GLY A 74 -4.43 -13.06 -6.82
N CYS A 75 -5.48 -12.90 -6.02
CA CYS A 75 -6.31 -11.69 -5.95
C CYS A 75 -6.27 -11.04 -4.56
N LYS A 76 -5.44 -11.59 -3.67
CA LYS A 76 -5.37 -11.20 -2.26
C LYS A 76 -4.61 -9.89 -2.07
N GLY A 77 -3.71 -9.53 -3.00
CA GLY A 77 -2.92 -8.31 -2.93
C GLY A 77 -3.82 -7.08 -3.03
N GLN A 78 -4.58 -6.97 -4.12
CA GLN A 78 -5.48 -5.83 -4.36
C GLN A 78 -6.61 -5.74 -3.32
N ILE A 79 -7.18 -6.87 -2.89
CA ILE A 79 -8.20 -6.89 -1.83
C ILE A 79 -7.64 -6.34 -0.51
N ASN A 80 -6.47 -6.82 -0.09
CA ASN A 80 -5.87 -6.38 1.17
C ASN A 80 -5.45 -4.91 1.13
N LEU A 81 -4.93 -4.45 -0.02
CA LEU A 81 -4.60 -3.06 -0.23
C LEU A 81 -5.83 -2.16 -0.06
N ASN A 82 -6.89 -2.40 -0.83
CA ASN A 82 -8.08 -1.56 -0.80
C ASN A 82 -8.77 -1.57 0.57
N LEU A 83 -8.80 -2.72 1.26
CA LEU A 83 -9.31 -2.79 2.64
C LEU A 83 -8.46 -1.99 3.64
N THR A 84 -7.13 -2.06 3.52
CA THR A 84 -6.22 -1.35 4.41
C THR A 84 -6.30 0.14 4.16
N ARG A 85 -6.32 0.54 2.89
CA ARG A 85 -6.54 1.91 2.44
C ARG A 85 -7.85 2.45 3.02
N ALA A 86 -8.97 1.76 2.81
CA ALA A 86 -10.28 2.15 3.35
C ALA A 86 -10.25 2.41 4.87
N ARG A 87 -9.61 1.52 5.63
CA ARG A 87 -9.49 1.65 7.09
C ARG A 87 -8.65 2.85 7.49
N LEU A 88 -7.52 3.08 6.85
CA LEU A 88 -6.65 4.22 7.15
C LEU A 88 -7.32 5.55 6.83
N TYR A 89 -8.01 5.65 5.68
CA TYR A 89 -8.81 6.83 5.32
C TYR A 89 -9.94 7.08 6.32
N PHE A 90 -10.62 6.02 6.75
CA PHE A 90 -11.70 6.12 7.75
C PHE A 90 -11.17 6.61 9.09
N GLU A 91 -10.04 6.05 9.57
CA GLU A 91 -9.42 6.47 10.82
C GLU A 91 -8.93 7.93 10.78
N ALA A 92 -8.55 8.41 9.59
CA ALA A 92 -8.17 9.80 9.34
C ALA A 92 -9.37 10.74 9.09
N GLY A 93 -10.62 10.25 9.21
CA GLY A 93 -11.83 11.06 9.02
C GLY A 93 -12.23 11.31 7.56
N TYR A 94 -11.47 10.81 6.59
CA TYR A 94 -11.77 10.89 5.16
C TYR A 94 -12.82 9.85 4.75
N THR A 95 -14.05 10.04 5.24
CA THR A 95 -15.14 9.06 5.14
C THR A 95 -15.52 8.72 3.69
N GLU A 96 -15.55 9.72 2.80
CA GLU A 96 -15.90 9.49 1.39
C GLU A 96 -14.87 8.61 0.68
N SER A 97 -13.58 8.93 0.81
CA SER A 97 -12.49 8.12 0.25
C SER A 97 -12.44 6.71 0.87
N ALA A 98 -12.77 6.57 2.15
CA ALA A 98 -12.90 5.25 2.77
C ALA A 98 -14.04 4.42 2.16
N LEU A 99 -15.20 5.03 1.94
CA LEU A 99 -16.36 4.36 1.36
C LEU A 99 -16.13 3.95 -0.09
N GLU A 100 -15.50 4.80 -0.90
CA GLU A 100 -15.08 4.49 -2.26
C GLU A 100 -14.24 3.22 -2.27
N ASN A 101 -13.21 3.18 -1.42
CA ASN A 101 -12.34 2.02 -1.29
C ASN A 101 -13.04 0.72 -0.85
N PHE A 102 -13.98 0.81 0.08
CA PHE A 102 -14.80 -0.35 0.45
C PHE A 102 -15.68 -0.82 -0.71
N ARG A 103 -16.22 0.10 -1.52
CA ARG A 103 -17.04 -0.23 -2.69
C ARG A 103 -16.20 -0.90 -3.78
N ASP A 104 -15.02 -0.36 -4.08
CA ASP A 104 -14.10 -0.92 -5.06
C ASP A 104 -13.67 -2.34 -4.67
N THR A 105 -13.33 -2.53 -3.38
CA THR A 105 -13.03 -3.87 -2.85
C THR A 105 -14.20 -4.83 -3.07
N ARG A 106 -15.42 -4.41 -2.72
CA ARG A 106 -16.61 -5.24 -2.83
C ARG A 106 -16.91 -5.61 -4.27
N GLU A 107 -16.82 -4.65 -5.18
CA GLU A 107 -17.02 -4.87 -6.62
C GLU A 107 -15.98 -5.83 -7.19
N TYR A 108 -14.71 -5.63 -6.84
CA TYR A 108 -13.63 -6.54 -7.26
C TYR A 108 -13.87 -7.98 -6.79
N VAL A 109 -14.26 -8.16 -5.53
CA VAL A 109 -14.60 -9.50 -4.98
C VAL A 109 -15.82 -10.10 -5.69
N ALA A 110 -16.86 -9.31 -5.96
CA ALA A 110 -18.04 -9.79 -6.66
C ALA A 110 -17.70 -10.27 -8.08
N ASN A 111 -16.84 -9.53 -8.78
CA ASN A 111 -16.36 -9.91 -10.12
C ASN A 111 -15.55 -11.22 -10.08
N LEU A 112 -14.70 -11.40 -9.06
CA LEU A 112 -13.96 -12.65 -8.87
C LEU A 112 -14.87 -13.84 -8.60
N ILE A 113 -15.89 -13.69 -7.74
CA ILE A 113 -16.88 -14.74 -7.48
C ILE A 113 -17.57 -15.13 -8.77
N SER A 114 -18.03 -14.16 -9.55
CA SER A 114 -18.69 -14.42 -10.84
C SER A 114 -17.77 -15.13 -11.83
N TYR A 115 -16.49 -14.75 -11.89
CA TYR A 115 -15.50 -15.41 -12.74
C TYR A 115 -15.31 -16.89 -12.36
N TYR A 116 -15.09 -17.18 -11.07
CA TYR A 116 -14.88 -18.56 -10.64
C TYR A 116 -16.13 -19.43 -10.76
N GLN A 117 -17.32 -18.85 -10.62
CA GLN A 117 -18.58 -19.56 -10.89
C GLN A 117 -18.68 -19.96 -12.37
N LYS A 118 -18.42 -19.04 -13.30
CA LYS A 118 -18.43 -19.37 -14.74
C LYS A 118 -17.40 -20.44 -15.09
N LEU A 119 -16.20 -20.35 -14.54
CA LEU A 119 -15.17 -21.37 -14.76
C LEU A 119 -15.59 -22.74 -14.22
N ALA A 120 -16.26 -22.79 -13.07
CA ALA A 120 -16.79 -24.03 -12.53
C ALA A 120 -17.89 -24.62 -13.42
N ASP A 121 -18.79 -23.78 -13.94
CA ASP A 121 -19.84 -24.20 -14.87
C ASP A 121 -19.24 -24.76 -16.18
N GLU A 122 -18.20 -24.11 -16.72
CA GLU A 122 -17.47 -24.59 -17.91
C GLU A 122 -16.80 -25.95 -17.66
N ILE A 123 -16.14 -26.12 -16.51
CA ILE A 123 -15.54 -27.40 -16.12
C ILE A 123 -16.60 -28.49 -15.98
N GLN A 124 -17.77 -28.17 -15.42
CA GLN A 124 -18.86 -29.15 -15.29
C GLN A 124 -19.36 -29.61 -16.66
N VAL A 125 -19.50 -28.70 -17.62
CA VAL A 125 -19.88 -29.05 -19.00
C VAL A 125 -18.87 -30.02 -19.63
N GLU A 126 -17.57 -29.80 -19.43
CA GLU A 126 -16.52 -30.70 -19.92
C GLU A 126 -16.59 -32.08 -19.23
N ILE A 127 -16.83 -32.12 -17.92
CA ILE A 127 -17.03 -33.38 -17.17
C ILE A 127 -18.22 -34.16 -17.74
N ASP A 128 -19.39 -33.51 -17.90
CA ASP A 128 -20.61 -34.15 -18.40
C ASP A 128 -20.41 -34.75 -19.80
N GLN A 129 -19.64 -34.07 -20.67
CA GLN A 129 -19.29 -34.56 -22.01
C GLN A 129 -18.43 -35.83 -21.95
N VAL A 130 -17.42 -35.85 -21.06
CA VAL A 130 -16.56 -37.02 -20.88
C VAL A 130 -17.37 -38.19 -20.33
N GLU A 131 -18.19 -37.97 -19.30
CA GLU A 131 -19.03 -39.01 -18.69
C GLU A 131 -20.01 -39.61 -19.71
N THR A 132 -20.70 -38.77 -20.48
CA THR A 132 -21.61 -39.20 -21.56
C THR A 132 -20.90 -40.04 -22.64
N SER A 133 -19.61 -39.78 -22.88
CA SER A 133 -18.82 -40.50 -23.88
C SER A 133 -18.30 -41.85 -23.38
N VAL A 134 -18.21 -42.05 -22.06
CA VAL A 134 -17.79 -43.30 -21.43
C VAL A 134 -18.96 -44.26 -21.22
N GLU A 135 -20.19 -43.74 -21.06
CA GLU A 135 -21.41 -44.53 -20.87
C GLU A 135 -22.02 -45.12 -22.16
N LYS A 136 -21.48 -44.76 -23.34
CA LYS A 136 -21.89 -45.27 -24.66
C LYS A 136 -20.97 -46.38 -25.17
#